data_AF-A0A370FTW7-F1
#
_entry.id   AF-A0A370FTW7-F1
#
_cell.length_a   1.000
_cell.length_b   1.000
_cell.length_c   1.000
_cell.angle_alpha   90.00
_cell.angle_beta   90.00
_cell.angle_gamma   90.00
#
_symmetry.space_group_name_H-M   'P 1'
#
loop_
_entity.id
_entity.type
_entity.pdbx_description
1 polymer ?
#
loop_
_entity_poly.entity_id
_entity_poly.type
_entity_poly.pdbx_seq_one_letter_code
_entity_poly.pdbx_strand_id
1 'polypeptide(L)'
;MRSLIQLEALSADTDLVTVTIGANDINLVTTAPCCLNPLPERYGTSCADAFTAGGVDQQRPLVDQVAPQWGTALDEIRAHAPNAEIVVVGYGTYTPPGGCPDRQPMWPRGADYLQNVIDSVDDAMAAQARSRAMAFVDIRTVTSGHDICADVSRAHYAGVVPAESAVPLHPTALGMQAIGAYVAEQIR
;
A
#
# COMPACT_ATOMS: atom_id res chain seq x y z
N MET A 1 -9.61 5.18 -18.05
CA MET A 1 -8.65 5.36 -19.16
C MET A 1 -7.51 4.39 -18.91
N ARG A 2 -7.25 3.45 -19.82
CA ARG A 2 -6.04 2.61 -19.74
C ARG A 2 -4.84 3.52 -19.95
N SER A 3 -3.87 3.50 -19.04
CA SER A 3 -2.65 4.31 -19.18
C SER A 3 -1.73 3.62 -20.19
N LEU A 4 -1.97 3.87 -21.48
CA LEU A 4 -1.14 3.31 -22.56
C LEU A 4 0.34 3.69 -22.40
N ILE A 5 0.62 4.86 -21.82
CA ILE A 5 1.98 5.40 -21.67
C ILE A 5 2.87 4.52 -20.78
N GLN A 6 2.33 3.91 -19.71
CA GLN A 6 3.13 3.03 -18.86
C GLN A 6 3.50 1.71 -19.56
N LEU A 7 2.58 1.18 -20.38
CA LEU A 7 2.81 -0.04 -21.15
C LEU A 7 3.73 0.19 -22.36
N GLU A 8 3.72 1.39 -22.94
CA GLU A 8 4.61 1.78 -24.04
C GLU A 8 6.11 1.78 -23.66
N ALA A 9 6.43 1.82 -22.36
CA ALA A 9 7.79 1.67 -21.87
C ALA A 9 8.30 0.21 -21.91
N LEU A 10 7.40 -0.75 -22.09
CA LEU A 10 7.70 -2.18 -22.10
C LEU A 10 7.95 -2.68 -23.53
N SER A 11 8.79 -3.69 -23.64
CA SER A 11 9.10 -4.35 -24.91
C SER A 11 9.45 -5.83 -24.69
N ALA A 12 9.59 -6.56 -25.80
CA ALA A 12 10.09 -7.93 -25.78
C ALA A 12 11.52 -8.07 -25.22
N ASP A 13 12.29 -6.97 -25.20
CA ASP A 13 13.65 -6.91 -24.64
C ASP A 13 13.65 -6.53 -23.16
N THR A 14 12.47 -6.33 -22.54
CA THR A 14 12.38 -6.08 -21.10
C THR A 14 12.64 -7.38 -20.35
N ASP A 15 13.67 -7.38 -19.51
CA ASP A 15 14.05 -8.56 -18.71
C ASP A 15 13.34 -8.63 -17.34
N LEU A 16 12.99 -7.47 -16.76
CA LEU A 16 12.40 -7.38 -15.42
C LEU A 16 11.39 -6.24 -15.35
N VAL A 17 10.22 -6.52 -14.76
CA VAL A 17 9.23 -5.52 -14.36
C VAL A 17 8.96 -5.66 -12.87
N THR A 18 9.17 -4.58 -12.12
CA THR A 18 8.66 -4.45 -10.74
C THR A 18 7.49 -3.48 -10.73
N VAL A 19 6.40 -3.81 -10.03
CA VAL A 19 5.18 -2.99 -10.07
C VAL A 19 4.45 -2.98 -8.72
N THR A 20 4.05 -1.79 -8.28
CA THR A 20 3.08 -1.56 -7.20
C THR A 20 1.93 -0.74 -7.77
N ILE A 21 0.71 -1.28 -7.70
CA ILE A 21 -0.53 -0.66 -8.16
C ILE A 21 -1.67 -1.03 -7.20
N GLY A 22 -2.84 -0.39 -7.33
CA GLY A 22 -4.07 -0.84 -6.67
C GLY A 22 -4.66 0.11 -5.63
N ALA A 23 -3.86 0.71 -4.76
CA ALA A 23 -4.40 1.56 -3.68
C ALA A 23 -5.20 2.77 -4.20
N ASN A 24 -4.85 3.31 -5.36
CA ASN A 24 -5.61 4.40 -5.98
C ASN A 24 -6.98 3.94 -6.50
N ASP A 25 -7.10 2.69 -6.96
CA ASP A 25 -8.33 2.15 -7.53
C ASP A 25 -9.44 1.97 -6.49
N ILE A 26 -9.05 1.83 -5.21
CA ILE A 26 -9.98 1.81 -4.07
C ILE A 26 -10.11 3.17 -3.36
N ASN A 27 -9.56 4.23 -3.95
CA ASN A 27 -9.54 5.59 -3.38
C ASN A 27 -8.86 5.70 -2.00
N LEU A 28 -7.86 4.84 -1.71
CA LEU A 28 -7.19 4.83 -0.39
C LEU A 28 -6.57 6.20 -0.04
N VAL A 29 -6.10 6.94 -1.04
CA VAL A 29 -5.58 8.32 -0.90
C VAL A 29 -6.61 9.27 -0.28
N THR A 30 -7.91 9.05 -0.52
CA THR A 30 -9.00 9.83 0.08
C THR A 30 -9.51 9.21 1.39
N THR A 31 -9.43 7.88 1.53
CA THR A 31 -9.83 7.15 2.73
C THR A 31 -8.90 7.43 3.91
N ALA A 32 -7.58 7.41 3.70
CA ALA A 32 -6.60 7.53 4.78
C ALA A 32 -6.69 8.87 5.55
N PRO A 33 -6.82 10.04 4.89
CA PRO A 33 -7.02 11.32 5.58
C PRO A 33 -8.27 11.37 6.47
N CYS A 34 -9.33 10.61 6.16
CA CYS A 34 -10.54 10.57 6.99
C CYS A 34 -10.30 9.94 8.37
N CYS A 35 -9.22 9.17 8.54
CA CYS A 35 -8.83 8.60 9.82
C CYS A 35 -8.02 9.56 10.70
N LEU A 36 -7.65 10.73 10.16
CA LEU A 36 -6.93 11.73 10.92
C LEU A 36 -7.91 12.49 11.83
N ASN A 37 -7.74 12.32 13.13
CA ASN A 37 -8.52 13.01 14.14
C ASN A 37 -7.63 13.42 15.34
N PRO A 38 -7.29 14.72 15.48
CA PRO A 38 -6.50 15.21 16.60
C PRO A 38 -7.31 15.45 17.88
N LEU A 39 -8.65 15.34 17.84
CA LEU A 39 -9.51 15.58 18.99
C LEU A 39 -9.57 14.34 19.90
N PRO A 40 -9.84 14.50 21.21
CA PRO A 40 -10.18 13.37 22.08
C PRO A 40 -11.38 12.59 21.55
N GLU A 41 -11.36 11.26 21.70
CA GLU A 41 -12.35 10.35 21.09
C GLU A 41 -13.81 10.72 21.35
N ARG A 42 -14.11 11.20 22.56
CA ARG A 42 -15.46 11.62 22.98
C ARG A 42 -16.07 12.76 22.15
N TYR A 43 -15.27 13.44 21.31
CA TYR A 43 -15.70 14.58 20.50
C TYR A 43 -15.79 14.27 19.00
N GLY A 44 -15.72 13.01 18.59
CA GLY A 44 -15.87 12.67 17.18
C GLY A 44 -16.17 11.20 16.93
N THR A 45 -16.11 10.82 15.65
CA THR A 45 -16.35 9.47 15.14
C THR A 45 -15.06 8.99 14.48
N SER A 46 -14.66 7.73 14.70
CA SER A 46 -13.51 7.19 13.96
C SER A 46 -13.90 6.95 12.51
N CYS A 47 -12.94 7.06 11.61
CA CYS A 47 -13.12 6.58 10.24
C CYS A 47 -13.56 5.11 10.21
N ALA A 48 -13.06 4.27 11.12
CA ALA A 48 -13.46 2.87 11.21
C ALA A 48 -14.98 2.77 11.42
N ASP A 49 -15.51 3.50 12.42
CA ASP A 49 -16.94 3.54 12.72
C ASP A 49 -17.75 4.07 11.53
N ALA A 50 -17.24 5.08 10.83
CA ALA A 50 -17.89 5.68 9.66
C ALA A 50 -17.91 4.75 8.45
N PHE A 51 -16.79 4.07 8.16
CA PHE A 51 -16.67 3.14 7.03
C PHE A 51 -17.30 1.78 7.28
N THR A 52 -17.56 1.41 8.55
CA THR A 52 -18.33 0.22 8.90
C THR A 52 -19.77 0.52 9.33
N ALA A 53 -20.24 1.77 9.13
CA ALA A 53 -21.59 2.18 9.51
C ALA A 53 -22.63 1.28 8.82
N GLY A 54 -23.62 0.81 9.58
CA GLY A 54 -24.61 -0.16 9.09
C GLY A 54 -24.15 -1.62 9.11
N GLY A 55 -22.99 -1.92 9.70
CA GLY A 55 -22.48 -3.29 9.91
C GLY A 55 -21.76 -3.88 8.70
N VAL A 56 -21.49 -3.08 7.68
CA VAL A 56 -20.81 -3.48 6.44
C VAL A 56 -19.60 -2.58 6.22
N ASP A 57 -18.43 -3.18 5.99
CA ASP A 57 -17.22 -2.46 5.60
C ASP A 57 -17.37 -1.90 4.19
N GLN A 58 -17.10 -0.61 4.00
CA GLN A 58 -17.21 0.07 2.71
C GLN A 58 -15.94 -0.03 1.85
N GLN A 59 -14.76 -0.34 2.42
CA GLN A 59 -13.50 -0.40 1.69
C GLN A 59 -13.17 -1.81 1.23
N ARG A 60 -13.32 -2.82 2.10
CA ARG A 60 -13.01 -4.22 1.77
C ARG A 60 -13.74 -4.72 0.51
N PRO A 61 -15.04 -4.48 0.30
CA PRO A 61 -15.73 -4.93 -0.92
C PRO A 61 -15.23 -4.22 -2.19
N LEU A 62 -14.71 -2.99 -2.07
CA LEU A 62 -14.12 -2.29 -3.22
C LEU A 62 -12.88 -3.04 -3.69
N VAL A 63 -12.03 -3.51 -2.77
CA VAL A 63 -10.86 -4.34 -3.10
C VAL A 63 -11.28 -5.57 -3.90
N ASP A 64 -12.26 -6.32 -3.41
CA ASP A 64 -12.76 -7.53 -4.10
C ASP A 64 -13.32 -7.19 -5.49
N GLN A 65 -14.03 -6.07 -5.62
CA GLN A 65 -14.60 -5.60 -6.88
C GLN A 65 -13.52 -5.20 -7.91
N VAL A 66 -12.43 -4.56 -7.48
CA VAL A 66 -11.39 -4.05 -8.39
C VAL A 66 -10.27 -5.04 -8.64
N ALA A 67 -10.05 -6.04 -7.78
CA ALA A 67 -8.95 -7.00 -7.89
C ALA A 67 -8.85 -7.69 -9.28
N PRO A 68 -9.94 -8.08 -9.96
CA PRO A 68 -9.85 -8.63 -11.32
C PRO A 68 -9.24 -7.65 -12.34
N GLN A 69 -9.39 -6.35 -12.14
CA GLN A 69 -8.80 -5.31 -13.01
C GLN A 69 -7.29 -5.23 -12.82
N TRP A 70 -6.80 -5.41 -11.59
CA TRP A 70 -5.35 -5.54 -11.34
C TRP A 70 -4.77 -6.75 -12.04
N GLY A 71 -5.48 -7.88 -11.99
CA GLY A 71 -5.10 -9.06 -12.77
C GLY A 71 -5.03 -8.77 -14.27
N THR A 72 -6.02 -8.04 -14.81
CA THR A 72 -6.00 -7.62 -16.23
C THR A 72 -4.79 -6.75 -16.54
N ALA A 73 -4.41 -5.83 -15.65
CA ALA A 73 -3.21 -5.00 -15.83
C ALA A 73 -1.92 -5.84 -15.85
N LEU A 74 -1.82 -6.87 -14.99
CA LEU A 74 -0.71 -7.82 -15.01
C LEU A 74 -0.65 -8.61 -16.33
N ASP A 75 -1.79 -9.03 -16.86
CA ASP A 75 -1.87 -9.70 -18.17
C ASP A 75 -1.40 -8.77 -19.30
N GLU A 76 -1.74 -7.49 -19.23
CA GLU A 76 -1.25 -6.47 -20.18
C GLU A 76 0.25 -6.26 -20.10
N ILE A 77 0.83 -6.22 -18.88
CA ILE A 77 2.29 -6.14 -18.70
C ILE A 77 2.97 -7.33 -19.36
N ARG A 78 2.49 -8.56 -19.11
CA ARG A 78 3.02 -9.78 -19.74
C ARG A 78 2.91 -9.74 -21.27
N ALA A 79 1.82 -9.21 -21.81
CA ALA A 79 1.64 -9.11 -23.25
C ALA A 79 2.68 -8.18 -23.92
N HIS A 80 3.11 -7.11 -23.24
CA HIS A 80 4.10 -6.15 -23.75
C HIS A 80 5.55 -6.56 -23.43
N ALA A 81 5.75 -7.27 -22.33
CA ALA A 81 7.04 -7.80 -21.88
C ALA A 81 6.99 -9.33 -21.74
N PRO A 82 6.83 -10.09 -22.85
CA PRO A 82 6.62 -11.54 -22.80
C PRO A 82 7.75 -12.31 -22.12
N ASN A 83 8.97 -11.79 -22.16
CA ASN A 83 10.17 -12.45 -21.62
C ASN A 83 10.53 -11.99 -20.20
N ALA A 84 9.89 -10.95 -19.67
CA ALA A 84 10.27 -10.37 -18.39
C ALA A 84 9.94 -11.28 -17.21
N GLU A 85 10.78 -11.28 -16.18
CA GLU A 85 10.33 -11.60 -14.84
C GLU A 85 9.40 -10.48 -14.36
N ILE A 86 8.19 -10.81 -13.88
CA ILE A 86 7.22 -9.82 -13.39
C ILE A 86 7.05 -10.04 -11.90
N VAL A 87 7.40 -9.00 -11.14
CA VAL A 87 7.44 -8.99 -9.69
C VAL A 87 6.49 -7.91 -9.19
N VAL A 88 5.42 -8.35 -8.54
CA VAL A 88 4.45 -7.45 -7.92
C VAL A 88 4.94 -7.14 -6.52
N VAL A 89 5.15 -5.86 -6.23
CA VAL A 89 5.63 -5.39 -4.94
C VAL A 89 4.43 -4.85 -4.16
N GLY A 90 4.16 -5.43 -3.00
CA GLY A 90 3.04 -5.03 -2.14
C GLY A 90 3.23 -3.68 -1.49
N TYR A 91 2.29 -3.31 -0.64
CA TYR A 91 2.36 -2.20 0.28
C TYR A 91 3.03 -2.63 1.60
N GLY A 92 3.36 -1.68 2.46
CA GLY A 92 4.07 -1.94 3.71
C GLY A 92 3.19 -1.82 4.95
N THR A 93 3.85 -1.94 6.09
CA THR A 93 3.25 -1.63 7.40
C THR A 93 3.33 -0.12 7.63
N TYR A 94 2.18 0.54 7.59
CA TYR A 94 2.06 1.98 7.77
C TYR A 94 1.85 2.36 9.22
N THR A 95 1.24 1.50 10.03
CA THR A 95 1.03 1.74 11.47
C THR A 95 1.21 0.46 12.28
N PRO A 96 1.73 0.54 13.51
CA PRO A 96 1.68 -0.58 14.44
C PRO A 96 0.24 -0.79 14.95
N PRO A 97 -0.06 -1.94 15.58
CA PRO A 97 -1.35 -2.14 16.25
C PRO A 97 -1.67 -1.01 17.24
N GLY A 98 -2.84 -0.41 17.10
CA GLY A 98 -3.29 0.74 17.88
C GLY A 98 -2.63 2.08 17.53
N GLY A 99 -1.76 2.11 16.51
CA GLY A 99 -1.08 3.32 16.06
C GLY A 99 -0.21 3.98 17.14
N CYS A 100 -0.05 5.29 17.02
CA CYS A 100 0.70 6.14 17.96
C CYS A 100 -0.01 7.50 18.12
N PRO A 101 -1.16 7.57 18.81
CA PRO A 101 -2.00 8.77 18.87
C PRO A 101 -1.31 9.99 19.50
N ASP A 102 -0.20 9.79 20.21
CA ASP A 102 0.68 10.80 20.78
C ASP A 102 1.67 11.42 19.76
N ARG A 103 1.91 10.73 18.64
CA ARG A 103 2.81 11.16 17.56
C ARG A 103 2.07 11.50 16.27
N GLN A 104 1.05 10.72 15.91
CA GLN A 104 0.23 10.89 14.73
C GLN A 104 -1.23 11.08 15.15
N PRO A 105 -1.97 12.03 14.55
CA PRO A 105 -3.33 12.38 14.93
C PRO A 105 -4.32 11.33 14.39
N MET A 106 -4.21 10.09 14.84
CA MET A 106 -5.07 8.99 14.44
C MET A 106 -5.41 8.14 15.66
N TRP A 107 -6.69 7.84 15.84
CA TRP A 107 -7.13 7.00 16.95
C TRP A 107 -6.76 5.53 16.70
N PRO A 108 -6.54 4.73 17.76
CA PRO A 108 -6.14 3.33 17.63
C PRO A 108 -6.98 2.53 16.65
N ARG A 109 -8.32 2.61 16.78
CA ARG A 109 -9.24 1.91 15.88
C ARG A 109 -9.18 2.37 14.42
N GLY A 110 -8.85 3.64 14.19
CA GLY A 110 -8.66 4.17 12.82
C GLY A 110 -7.35 3.68 12.20
N ALA A 111 -6.27 3.62 12.99
CA ALA A 111 -4.98 3.07 12.56
C ALA A 111 -5.11 1.60 12.17
N ASP A 112 -5.72 0.79 13.04
CA ASP A 112 -5.94 -0.64 12.78
C ASP A 112 -6.83 -0.85 11.55
N TYR A 113 -7.88 -0.04 11.38
CA TYR A 113 -8.75 -0.13 10.20
C TYR A 113 -7.97 0.15 8.91
N LEU A 114 -7.18 1.22 8.85
CA LEU A 114 -6.39 1.53 7.65
C LEU A 114 -5.37 0.45 7.33
N GLN A 115 -4.64 -0.06 8.33
CA GLN A 115 -3.68 -1.13 8.09
C GLN A 115 -4.38 -2.39 7.57
N ASN A 116 -5.55 -2.75 8.10
CA ASN A 116 -6.33 -3.88 7.61
C ASN A 116 -6.83 -3.68 6.16
N VAL A 117 -7.19 -2.46 5.76
CA VAL A 117 -7.54 -2.16 4.36
C VAL A 117 -6.33 -2.37 3.45
N ILE A 118 -5.15 -1.89 3.86
CA ILE A 118 -3.89 -2.07 3.11
C ILE A 118 -3.53 -3.55 3.00
N ASP A 119 -3.64 -4.30 4.10
CA ASP A 119 -3.40 -5.75 4.12
C ASP A 119 -4.34 -6.49 3.16
N SER A 120 -5.60 -6.05 3.03
CA SER A 120 -6.53 -6.64 2.08
C SER A 120 -6.18 -6.37 0.62
N VAL A 121 -5.60 -5.20 0.32
CA VAL A 121 -5.06 -4.89 -1.02
C VAL A 121 -3.90 -5.83 -1.34
N ASP A 122 -2.98 -6.02 -0.41
CA ASP A 122 -1.85 -6.93 -0.57
C ASP A 122 -2.29 -8.39 -0.76
N ASP A 123 -3.23 -8.87 0.05
CA ASP A 123 -3.76 -10.22 -0.07
C ASP A 123 -4.40 -10.47 -1.45
N ALA A 124 -5.21 -9.52 -1.92
CA ALA A 124 -5.86 -9.60 -3.22
C ALA A 124 -4.84 -9.49 -4.37
N MET A 125 -3.86 -8.60 -4.28
CA MET A 125 -2.81 -8.44 -5.28
C MET A 125 -1.91 -9.68 -5.35
N ALA A 126 -1.52 -10.24 -4.20
CA ALA A 126 -0.75 -11.47 -4.12
C ALA A 126 -1.51 -12.66 -4.72
N ALA A 127 -2.83 -12.72 -4.55
CA ALA A 127 -3.67 -13.72 -5.21
C ALA A 127 -3.68 -13.54 -6.74
N GLN A 128 -3.82 -12.30 -7.25
CA GLN A 128 -3.77 -12.02 -8.70
C GLN A 128 -2.41 -12.35 -9.32
N ALA A 129 -1.31 -12.08 -8.62
CA ALA A 129 0.04 -12.40 -9.05
C ALA A 129 0.26 -13.92 -9.09
N ARG A 130 -0.08 -14.62 -8.00
CA ARG A 130 0.08 -16.08 -7.87
C ARG A 130 -0.73 -16.84 -8.93
N SER A 131 -1.96 -16.42 -9.23
CA SER A 131 -2.77 -17.06 -10.27
C SER A 131 -2.19 -16.90 -11.69
N ARG A 132 -1.22 -16.00 -11.87
CA ARG A 132 -0.52 -15.71 -13.13
C ARG A 132 0.93 -16.17 -13.16
N ALA A 133 1.35 -16.94 -12.14
CA ALA A 133 2.74 -17.36 -11.95
C ALA A 133 3.72 -16.17 -11.92
N MET A 134 3.29 -15.03 -11.37
CA MET A 134 4.12 -13.86 -11.11
C MET A 134 4.53 -13.84 -9.64
N ALA A 135 5.72 -13.31 -9.35
CA ALA A 135 6.19 -13.18 -7.98
C ALA A 135 5.42 -12.06 -7.25
N PHE A 136 5.21 -12.24 -5.95
CA PHE A 136 4.73 -11.19 -5.06
C PHE A 136 5.73 -11.00 -3.93
N VAL A 137 6.25 -9.77 -3.78
CA VAL A 137 7.17 -9.39 -2.71
C VAL A 137 6.41 -8.63 -1.64
N ASP A 138 6.26 -9.27 -0.48
CA ASP A 138 5.65 -8.67 0.71
C ASP A 138 6.66 -7.79 1.45
N ILE A 139 6.53 -6.47 1.29
CA ILE A 139 7.41 -5.48 1.90
C ILE A 139 7.03 -5.13 3.35
N ARG A 140 5.94 -5.69 3.90
CA ARG A 140 5.64 -5.58 5.35
C ARG A 140 6.77 -6.18 6.17
N THR A 141 7.45 -7.20 5.64
CA THR A 141 8.64 -7.81 6.24
C THR A 141 9.76 -6.80 6.55
N VAL A 142 10.00 -5.83 5.66
CA VAL A 142 11.07 -4.82 5.82
C VAL A 142 10.55 -3.49 6.39
N THR A 143 9.23 -3.28 6.41
CA THR A 143 8.63 -2.02 6.89
C THR A 143 8.01 -2.12 8.29
N SER A 144 7.74 -3.31 8.80
CA SER A 144 7.24 -3.50 10.16
C SER A 144 8.21 -2.95 11.21
N GLY A 145 7.71 -2.09 12.11
CA GLY A 145 8.51 -1.39 13.10
C GLY A 145 9.27 -0.16 12.57
N HIS A 146 9.16 0.11 11.26
CA HIS A 146 9.68 1.28 10.55
C HIS A 146 8.55 2.12 9.94
N ASP A 147 7.36 2.01 10.52
CA ASP A 147 6.13 2.71 10.14
C ASP A 147 6.14 4.21 10.50
N ILE A 148 5.01 4.91 10.32
CA ILE A 148 4.88 6.36 10.59
C ILE A 148 5.02 6.75 12.07
N CYS A 149 5.05 5.76 12.97
CA CYS A 149 5.25 5.95 14.41
C CYS A 149 6.71 5.83 14.82
N ALA A 150 7.58 5.32 13.94
CA ALA A 150 9.01 5.20 14.19
C ALA A 150 9.68 6.59 14.29
N ASP A 151 10.85 6.63 14.92
CA ASP A 151 11.65 7.87 14.94
C ASP A 151 12.20 8.14 13.53
N VAL A 152 12.38 9.41 13.18
CA VAL A 152 12.81 9.83 11.81
C VAL A 152 14.06 9.08 11.32
N SER A 153 15.00 8.76 12.21
CA SER A 153 16.23 8.03 11.87
C SER A 153 16.00 6.57 11.46
N ARG A 154 14.80 6.02 11.67
CA ARG A 154 14.42 4.64 11.35
C ARG A 154 13.10 4.54 10.58
N ALA A 155 12.39 5.64 10.34
CA ALA A 155 11.09 5.65 9.66
C ALA A 155 11.26 5.37 8.17
N HIS A 156 10.63 4.29 7.69
CA HIS A 156 10.48 3.97 6.27
C HIS A 156 9.31 4.70 5.65
N TYR A 157 8.31 5.14 6.42
CA TYR A 157 7.18 5.94 5.94
C TYR A 157 7.12 7.29 6.63
N ALA A 158 6.79 8.32 5.86
CA ALA A 158 6.64 9.67 6.37
C ALA A 158 5.32 9.84 7.15
N GLY A 159 5.41 10.47 8.32
CA GLY A 159 4.25 10.81 9.12
C GLY A 159 3.33 11.84 8.46
N VAL A 160 2.09 11.95 8.95
CA VAL A 160 1.19 13.05 8.57
C VAL A 160 1.49 14.32 9.36
N VAL A 161 2.06 14.17 10.56
CA VAL A 161 2.79 15.24 11.23
C VAL A 161 4.18 15.29 10.62
N PRO A 162 4.53 16.35 9.87
CA PRO A 162 5.78 16.38 9.12
C PRO A 162 7.00 16.37 10.06
N ALA A 163 7.86 15.37 9.89
CA ALA A 163 9.14 15.26 10.61
C ALA A 163 10.34 15.04 9.65
N GLU A 164 10.06 14.71 8.39
CA GLU A 164 11.05 14.54 7.32
C GLU A 164 10.58 15.16 5.99
N SER A 165 11.49 15.32 5.04
CA SER A 165 11.20 15.82 3.69
C SER A 165 10.65 14.70 2.79
N ALA A 166 9.41 14.30 3.04
CA ALA A 166 8.68 13.34 2.22
C ALA A 166 7.18 13.66 2.23
N VAL A 167 6.46 13.20 1.21
CA VAL A 167 5.00 13.34 1.17
C VAL A 167 4.41 12.44 2.27
N PRO A 168 3.46 12.92 3.09
CA PRO A 168 2.80 12.10 4.09
C PRO A 168 2.32 10.76 3.55
N LEU A 169 2.48 9.70 4.35
CA LEU A 169 2.07 8.33 4.00
C LEU A 169 2.77 7.78 2.76
N HIS A 170 3.94 8.32 2.38
CA HIS A 170 4.80 7.75 1.36
C HIS A 170 6.13 7.33 1.96
N PRO A 171 6.88 6.42 1.32
CA PRO A 171 8.18 6.05 1.85
C PRO A 171 9.13 7.25 1.94
N THR A 172 9.89 7.31 3.02
CA THR A 172 11.00 8.27 3.18
C THR A 172 12.16 7.86 2.26
N ALA A 173 13.20 8.70 2.15
CA ALA A 173 14.41 8.30 1.44
C ALA A 173 15.06 7.03 2.03
N LEU A 174 15.04 6.88 3.36
CA LEU A 174 15.48 5.66 4.05
C LEU A 174 14.59 4.47 3.70
N GLY A 175 13.27 4.66 3.71
CA GLY A 175 12.32 3.64 3.33
C GLY A 175 12.48 3.16 1.90
N MET A 176 12.64 4.08 0.94
CA MET A 176 12.90 3.73 -0.46
C MET A 176 14.18 2.90 -0.63
N GLN A 177 15.25 3.23 0.12
CA GLN A 177 16.49 2.46 0.09
C GLN A 177 16.29 1.05 0.68
N ALA A 178 15.64 0.94 1.84
CA ALA A 178 15.40 -0.35 2.49
C ALA A 178 14.48 -1.25 1.65
N ILE A 179 13.37 -0.71 1.15
CA ILE A 179 12.43 -1.43 0.28
C ILE A 179 13.12 -1.84 -1.02
N GLY A 180 13.87 -0.94 -1.67
CA GLY A 180 14.59 -1.24 -2.91
C GLY A 180 15.64 -2.33 -2.73
N ALA A 181 16.41 -2.30 -1.63
CA ALA A 181 17.36 -3.35 -1.30
C ALA A 181 16.68 -4.69 -1.07
N TYR A 182 15.60 -4.71 -0.28
CA TYR A 182 14.83 -5.92 -0.01
C TYR A 182 14.22 -6.52 -1.28
N VAL A 183 13.59 -5.70 -2.13
CA VAL A 183 13.05 -6.15 -3.42
C VAL A 183 14.18 -6.71 -4.29
N ALA A 184 15.33 -6.04 -4.37
CA ALA A 184 16.46 -6.54 -5.15
C ALA A 184 17.04 -7.87 -4.63
N GLU A 185 16.88 -8.20 -3.35
CA GLU A 185 17.25 -9.50 -2.79
C GLU A 185 16.28 -10.63 -3.17
N GLN A 186 15.03 -10.31 -3.49
CA GLN A 186 14.02 -11.31 -3.86
C GLN A 186 14.04 -11.70 -5.35
N ILE A 187 14.79 -10.97 -6.19
CA ILE A 187 14.81 -11.10 -7.66
C ILE A 187 16.20 -11.58 -8.15
N ARG A 188 16.94 -12.29 -7.29
CA ARG A 188 18.31 -12.77 -7.58
C ARG A 188 18.44 -14.27 -7.47
#